data_AF-D8RGX4-F1
#
_entry.id   AF-D8RGX4-F1
#
_cell.length_a   1.000
_cell.length_b   1.000
_cell.length_c   1.000
_cell.angle_alpha   90.00
_cell.angle_beta   90.00
_cell.angle_gamma   90.00
#
_symmetry.space_group_name_H-M   'P 1'
#
loop_
_entity.id
_entity.type
_entity.pdbx_description
1 polymer ?
#
loop_
_entity_poly.entity_id
_entity_poly.type
_entity_poly.pdbx_seq_one_letter_code
_entity_poly.pdbx_strand_id
1 'polypeptide(L)'
;LPKEILRLLAVTAFGLEFFLFYLKEDDGSGVQGQYHRLLLVPIGVCLLSTLLRICYPRSELLRFIQSLGLILQGTWFFQMASSIFSSRGMSQGCWLDQNGEGDYAVHCKGTMALHRGKAIATLQFNLHLAMILAVVLPTYAFFHKAGG
;
A
#
# COMPACT_ATOMS: atom_id res chain seq x y z
N LEU A 1 -8.64 24.92 11.04
CA LEU A 1 -9.04 23.71 11.80
C LEU A 1 -8.02 23.48 12.93
N PRO A 2 -8.45 23.19 14.18
CA PRO A 2 -7.53 22.84 15.26
C PRO A 2 -6.69 21.60 14.92
N LYS A 3 -5.40 21.60 15.28
CA LYS A 3 -4.46 20.51 14.95
C LYS A 3 -4.91 19.15 15.50
N GLU A 4 -5.59 19.14 16.64
CA GLU A 4 -6.12 17.93 17.25
C GLU A 4 -7.29 17.33 16.47
N ILE A 5 -8.22 18.16 15.97
CA ILE A 5 -9.33 17.70 15.13
C ILE A 5 -8.80 17.10 13.83
N LEU A 6 -7.73 17.68 13.26
CA LEU A 6 -7.10 17.14 12.06
C LEU A 6 -6.47 15.75 12.30
N ARG A 7 -5.85 15.53 13.46
CA ARG A 7 -5.28 14.22 13.81
C ARG A 7 -6.36 13.17 14.03
N LEU A 8 -7.44 13.53 14.72
CA LEU A 8 -8.59 12.63 14.92
C LEU A 8 -9.23 12.26 13.58
N LEU A 9 -9.45 13.25 12.71
CA LEU A 9 -9.97 13.00 11.37
C LEU A 9 -9.05 12.07 10.56
N ALA A 10 -7.73 12.27 10.64
CA ALA A 10 -6.76 11.41 9.95
C ALA A 10 -6.78 9.98 10.49
N VAL A 11 -6.85 9.77 11.81
CA VAL A 11 -7.00 8.43 12.40
C VAL A 11 -8.27 7.76 11.91
N THR A 12 -9.40 8.47 11.93
CA THR A 12 -10.67 7.93 11.44
C THR A 12 -10.60 7.59 9.95
N ALA A 13 -10.00 8.45 9.13
CA ALA A 13 -9.84 8.23 7.69
C ALA A 13 -8.99 6.98 7.41
N PHE A 14 -7.81 6.87 8.01
CA PHE A 14 -6.95 5.69 7.84
C PHE A 14 -7.57 4.43 8.43
N GLY A 15 -8.33 4.54 9.53
CA GLY A 15 -9.05 3.41 10.12
C GLY A 15 -10.16 2.90 9.20
N LEU A 16 -10.96 3.79 8.61
CA LEU A 16 -11.98 3.45 7.64
C LEU A 16 -11.36 2.85 6.37
N GLU A 17 -10.27 3.43 5.88
CA GLU A 17 -9.56 2.94 4.71
C GLU A 17 -9.00 1.52 4.96
N PHE A 18 -8.35 1.30 6.11
CA PHE A 18 -7.85 0.00 6.52
C PHE A 18 -8.98 -1.04 6.58
N PHE A 19 -10.11 -0.70 7.20
CA PHE A 19 -11.24 -1.60 7.35
C PHE A 19 -11.88 -1.94 6.00
N LEU A 20 -12.03 -0.96 5.11
CA LEU A 20 -12.57 -1.15 3.77
C LEU A 20 -11.72 -2.15 2.98
N PHE A 21 -10.40 -1.97 2.98
CA PHE A 21 -9.51 -2.88 2.26
C PHE A 21 -9.37 -4.25 2.94
N TYR A 22 -9.46 -4.30 4.27
CA TYR A 22 -9.44 -5.56 5.02
C TYR A 22 -10.68 -6.41 4.68
N LEU A 23 -11.87 -5.81 4.67
CA LEU A 23 -13.08 -6.52 4.26
C LEU A 23 -13.02 -6.97 2.80
N LYS A 24 -12.41 -6.16 1.92
CA LYS A 24 -12.26 -6.50 0.50
C LYS A 24 -11.20 -7.58 0.24
N GLU A 25 -10.27 -7.82 1.17
CA GLU A 25 -9.30 -8.91 1.10
C GLU A 25 -9.98 -10.28 1.21
N ASP A 26 -11.02 -10.39 2.04
CA ASP A 26 -11.67 -11.67 2.38
C ASP A 26 -12.44 -12.29 1.20
N ASP A 27 -12.94 -11.46 0.27
CA ASP A 27 -13.59 -11.92 -0.97
C ASP A 27 -12.58 -12.36 -2.07
N GLY A 28 -11.28 -12.06 -1.91
CA GLY A 28 -10.30 -12.08 -2.99
C GLY A 28 -9.35 -13.28 -3.01
N SER A 29 -9.83 -14.48 -3.36
CA SER A 29 -8.98 -15.69 -3.49
C SER A 29 -7.91 -15.65 -4.61
N GLY A 30 -7.77 -14.53 -5.32
CA GLY A 30 -6.87 -14.34 -6.47
C GLY A 30 -5.55 -13.58 -6.19
N VAL A 31 -4.77 -13.34 -7.25
CA VAL A 31 -3.55 -12.50 -7.22
C VAL A 31 -3.88 -11.06 -6.79
N GLN A 32 -5.09 -10.59 -7.10
CA GLN A 32 -5.58 -9.27 -6.75
C GLN A 32 -5.72 -9.08 -5.23
N GLY A 33 -6.09 -10.14 -4.48
CA GLY A 33 -6.15 -10.10 -3.00
C GLY A 33 -4.77 -9.85 -2.36
N GLN A 34 -3.70 -10.38 -2.98
CA GLN A 34 -2.33 -10.15 -2.49
C GLN A 34 -1.90 -8.68 -2.62
N TYR A 35 -2.28 -7.99 -3.70
CA TYR A 35 -2.01 -6.56 -3.86
C TYR A 35 -2.73 -5.70 -2.81
N HIS A 36 -3.99 -6.04 -2.49
CA HIS A 36 -4.76 -5.36 -1.45
C HIS A 36 -4.18 -5.61 -0.05
N ARG A 37 -3.74 -6.84 0.24
CA ARG A 37 -3.04 -7.15 1.48
C ARG A 37 -1.73 -6.37 1.63
N LEU A 38 -1.00 -6.17 0.54
CA LEU A 38 0.23 -5.36 0.53
C LEU A 38 -0.06 -3.87 0.77
N LEU A 39 -1.24 -3.35 0.37
CA LEU A 39 -1.71 -1.99 0.68
C LEU A 39 -2.04 -1.79 2.17
N LEU A 40 -2.48 -2.85 2.86
CA LEU A 40 -2.78 -2.77 4.28
C LEU A 40 -1.56 -2.40 5.13
N VAL A 41 -0.35 -2.77 4.69
CA VAL A 41 0.91 -2.49 5.39
C VAL A 41 1.18 -0.98 5.49
N PRO A 42 1.29 -0.20 4.40
CA PRO A 42 1.50 1.25 4.48
C PRO A 42 0.35 1.98 5.17
N ILE A 43 -0.91 1.57 4.96
CA ILE A 43 -2.07 2.15 5.65
C ILE A 43 -1.97 1.93 7.16
N GLY A 44 -1.59 0.72 7.60
CA GLY A 44 -1.36 0.41 9.01
C GLY A 44 -0.22 1.24 9.62
N VAL A 45 0.86 1.47 8.88
CA VAL A 45 1.97 2.35 9.31
C VAL A 45 1.48 3.81 9.44
N CYS A 46 0.69 4.31 8.49
CA CYS A 46 0.07 5.63 8.56
C CYS A 46 -0.89 5.76 9.76
N LEU A 47 -1.73 4.75 10.01
CA LEU A 47 -2.65 4.72 11.14
C LEU A 47 -1.90 4.72 12.48
N LEU A 48 -0.96 3.80 12.65
CA LEU A 48 -0.18 3.65 13.89
C LEU A 48 0.67 4.89 14.17
N SER A 49 1.34 5.44 13.16
CA SER A 49 2.11 6.68 13.32
C SER A 49 1.20 7.85 13.69
N THR A 50 -0.01 7.96 13.12
CA THR A 50 -0.98 9.01 13.47
C THR A 50 -1.49 8.85 14.91
N LEU A 51 -1.80 7.63 15.35
CA LEU A 51 -2.17 7.32 16.74
C LEU A 51 -1.04 7.69 17.71
N LEU A 52 0.19 7.27 17.41
CA LEU A 52 1.35 7.58 18.22
C LEU A 52 1.63 9.10 18.26
N ARG A 53 1.30 9.86 17.21
CA ARG A 53 1.40 11.33 17.22
C ARG A 53 0.38 12.00 18.16
N ILE A 54 -0.73 11.34 18.48
CA ILE A 54 -1.68 11.84 19.49
C ILE A 54 -1.08 11.65 20.88
N CYS A 55 -0.47 10.49 21.16
CA CYS A 55 0.20 10.22 22.44
C CYS A 55 1.52 11.00 22.61
N TYR A 56 2.26 11.19 21.51
CA TYR A 56 3.60 11.80 21.48
C TYR A 56 3.69 12.92 20.42
N PRO A 57 3.03 14.07 20.64
CA PRO A 57 2.88 15.12 19.63
C PRO A 57 4.18 15.83 19.22
N ARG A 58 5.25 15.69 20.03
CA ARG A 58 6.55 16.33 19.79
C ARG A 58 7.53 15.50 18.96
N SER A 59 7.26 14.22 18.70
CA SER A 59 8.21 13.37 17.97
C SER A 59 8.32 13.79 16.49
N GLU A 60 9.52 14.21 16.07
CA GLU A 60 9.87 14.45 14.66
C GLU A 60 9.94 13.13 13.87
N LEU A 61 10.40 12.06 14.51
CA LEU A 61 10.48 10.73 13.91
C LEU A 61 9.10 10.21 13.49
N LEU A 62 8.07 10.40 14.32
CA LEU A 62 6.71 9.98 13.96
C LEU A 62 6.12 10.78 12.80
N ARG A 63 6.50 12.06 12.66
CA ARG A 63 6.14 12.86 11.47
C ARG A 63 6.81 12.31 10.22
N PHE A 64 8.09 11.99 10.31
CA PHE A 64 8.85 11.41 9.21
C PHE A 64 8.29 10.05 8.77
N ILE A 65 8.01 9.14 9.70
CA ILE A 65 7.39 7.83 9.41
C ILE A 65 6.03 8.01 8.73
N GLN A 66 5.20 8.93 9.22
CA GLN A 66 3.91 9.19 8.60
C GLN A 66 4.04 9.72 7.17
N SER A 67 4.96 10.67 6.93
CA SER A 67 5.23 11.17 5.57
C SER A 67 5.75 10.09 4.64
N LEU A 68 6.66 9.23 5.14
CA LEU A 68 7.18 8.09 4.38
C LEU A 68 6.07 7.07 4.05
N GLY A 69 5.22 6.77 5.03
CA GLY A 69 4.06 5.91 4.86
C GLY A 69 3.09 6.44 3.81
N LEU A 70 2.79 7.75 3.82
CA LEU A 70 1.94 8.41 2.83
C LEU A 70 2.51 8.34 1.41
N ILE A 71 3.83 8.59 1.26
CA ILE A 71 4.51 8.48 -0.04
C ILE A 71 4.42 7.03 -0.54
N LEU A 72 4.70 6.06 0.33
CA LEU A 72 4.62 4.64 -0.02
C LEU A 72 3.19 4.24 -0.39
N GLN A 73 2.18 4.61 0.41
CA GLN A 73 0.77 4.32 0.17
C GLN A 73 0.32 4.87 -1.19
N GLY A 74 0.55 6.17 -1.46
CA GLY A 74 0.09 6.81 -2.68
C GLY A 74 0.78 6.28 -3.95
N THR A 75 2.10 6.12 -3.90
CA THR A 75 2.86 5.60 -5.06
C THR A 75 2.58 4.12 -5.32
N TRP A 76 2.40 3.32 -4.29
CA TRP A 76 2.01 1.92 -4.42
C TRP A 76 0.61 1.77 -5.02
N PHE A 77 -0.35 2.62 -4.62
CA PHE A 77 -1.69 2.62 -5.20
C PHE A 77 -1.65 2.86 -6.72
N PHE A 78 -0.83 3.82 -7.16
CA PHE A 78 -0.63 4.09 -8.59
C PHE A 78 0.04 2.91 -9.34
N GLN A 79 1.04 2.28 -8.72
CA GLN A 79 1.71 1.12 -9.30
C GLN A 79 0.79 -0.09 -9.41
N MET A 80 0.00 -0.36 -8.37
CA MET A 80 -1.01 -1.41 -8.37
C MET A 80 -2.04 -1.17 -9.47
N ALA A 81 -2.61 0.04 -9.56
CA ALA A 81 -3.56 0.40 -10.61
C ALA A 81 -2.95 0.17 -12.00
N SER A 82 -1.72 0.62 -12.22
CA SER A 82 -1.00 0.40 -13.48
C SER A 82 -0.81 -1.10 -13.77
N SER A 83 -0.53 -1.93 -12.77
CA SER A 83 -0.33 -3.38 -12.93
C SER A 83 -1.63 -4.13 -13.25
N ILE A 84 -2.77 -3.67 -12.74
CA ILE A 84 -4.09 -4.27 -13.00
C ILE A 84 -4.62 -3.84 -14.38
N PHE A 85 -4.50 -2.55 -14.72
CA PHE A 85 -4.98 -2.02 -16.00
C PHE A 85 -4.05 -2.35 -17.18
N SER A 86 -2.76 -2.59 -16.92
CA SER A 86 -1.84 -3.03 -17.96
C SER A 86 -2.04 -4.52 -18.23
N SER A 87 -2.66 -4.85 -19.37
CA SER A 87 -2.88 -6.22 -19.86
C SER A 87 -1.59 -7.08 -19.93
N ARG A 88 -0.40 -6.47 -19.90
CA ARG A 88 0.92 -7.15 -19.84
C ARG A 88 1.43 -7.42 -18.42
N GLY A 89 0.87 -6.80 -17.39
CA GLY A 89 1.30 -6.93 -15.98
C GLY A 89 0.67 -8.12 -15.26
N MET A 90 -0.49 -8.58 -15.70
CA MET A 90 -1.12 -9.80 -15.21
C MET A 90 -0.37 -10.99 -15.80
N SER A 91 0.23 -11.82 -14.95
CA SER A 91 1.01 -13.01 -15.30
C SER A 91 0.41 -13.76 -16.49
N GLN A 92 1.22 -14.03 -17.52
CA GLN A 92 0.90 -14.95 -18.61
C GLN A 92 0.24 -16.22 -18.05
N GLY A 93 -1.07 -16.38 -18.28
CA GLY A 93 -1.85 -17.56 -17.86
C GLY A 93 -3.01 -17.34 -16.88
N CYS A 94 -3.36 -16.10 -16.53
CA CYS A 94 -4.66 -15.78 -15.92
C CYS A 94 -5.50 -14.96 -16.89
N TRP A 95 -6.75 -15.37 -17.08
CA TRP A 95 -7.72 -14.67 -17.91
C TRP A 95 -8.84 -14.11 -17.04
N LEU A 96 -9.33 -12.94 -17.44
CA LEU A 96 -10.56 -12.37 -16.90
C LEU A 96 -11.69 -13.21 -17.50
N ASP A 97 -12.38 -14.03 -16.69
CA ASP A 97 -13.57 -14.74 -17.17
C ASP A 97 -14.80 -13.96 -16.74
N GLN A 98 -15.68 -13.65 -17.70
CA GLN A 98 -16.91 -12.91 -17.46
C GLN A 98 -18.00 -13.91 -17.09
N ASN A 99 -18.06 -14.30 -15.81
CA ASN A 99 -19.03 -15.28 -15.37
C ASN A 99 -20.34 -14.60 -14.96
N GLY A 100 -21.06 -14.01 -15.93
CA GLY A 100 -22.45 -13.54 -15.80
C GLY A 100 -22.70 -12.37 -14.83
N GLU A 101 -23.40 -11.34 -15.31
CA GLU A 101 -24.09 -10.31 -14.50
C GLU A 101 -23.27 -9.58 -13.41
N GLY A 102 -22.02 -9.21 -13.72
CA GLY A 102 -21.33 -8.11 -13.03
C GLY A 102 -20.21 -8.49 -12.06
N ASP A 103 -19.87 -9.77 -11.95
CA ASP A 103 -18.74 -10.24 -11.13
C ASP A 103 -17.51 -10.56 -11.99
N TYR A 104 -16.39 -9.89 -11.72
CA TYR A 104 -15.14 -10.04 -12.48
C TYR A 104 -14.19 -10.96 -11.70
N ALA A 105 -14.20 -12.26 -12.01
CA ALA A 105 -13.29 -13.23 -11.38
C ALA A 105 -12.05 -13.49 -12.25
N VAL A 106 -10.85 -13.34 -11.68
CA VAL A 106 -9.58 -13.66 -12.35
C VAL A 106 -9.32 -15.17 -12.22
N HIS A 107 -9.54 -15.93 -13.29
CA HIS A 107 -9.26 -17.37 -13.33
C HIS A 107 -7.81 -17.60 -13.79
N CYS A 108 -7.00 -18.18 -12.91
CA CYS A 108 -5.63 -18.61 -13.21
C CYS A 108 -5.58 -20.11 -13.49
N LYS A 109 -4.80 -20.54 -14.49
CA LYS A 109 -4.63 -21.96 -14.83
C LYS A 109 -3.78 -22.68 -13.76
N GLY A 110 -4.41 -23.08 -12.66
CA GLY A 110 -3.82 -23.87 -11.56
C GLY A 110 -3.13 -23.06 -10.44
N THR A 111 -2.95 -23.71 -9.28
CA THR A 111 -2.37 -23.12 -8.05
C THR A 111 -0.96 -22.55 -8.25
N MET A 112 -0.18 -23.12 -9.19
CA MET A 112 1.19 -22.69 -9.49
C MET A 112 1.27 -21.30 -10.14
N ALA A 113 0.33 -20.96 -11.04
CA ALA A 113 0.25 -19.64 -11.66
C ALA A 113 -0.18 -18.56 -10.64
N LEU A 114 -1.04 -18.94 -9.68
CA LEU A 114 -1.46 -18.09 -8.57
C LEU A 114 -0.28 -17.77 -7.63
N HIS A 115 0.50 -18.78 -7.24
CA HIS A 115 1.70 -18.56 -6.42
C HIS A 115 2.72 -17.65 -7.12
N ARG A 116 2.90 -17.83 -8.44
CA ARG A 116 3.79 -16.97 -9.23
C ARG A 116 3.31 -15.52 -9.27
N GLY A 117 2.02 -15.28 -9.49
CA GLY A 117 1.44 -13.93 -9.45
C GLY A 117 1.60 -13.26 -8.08
N LYS A 118 1.36 -13.99 -6.99
CA LYS A 118 1.58 -13.49 -5.62
C LYS A 118 3.05 -13.14 -5.36
N ALA A 119 3.98 -13.99 -5.81
CA ALA A 119 5.42 -13.72 -5.67
C ALA A 119 5.86 -12.48 -6.45
N ILE A 120 5.35 -12.28 -7.67
CA ILE A 120 5.63 -11.08 -8.47
C ILE A 120 5.11 -9.82 -7.77
N ALA A 121 3.88 -9.84 -7.23
CA ALA A 121 3.31 -8.72 -6.49
C ALA A 121 4.17 -8.34 -5.26
N THR A 122 4.59 -9.35 -4.49
CA THR A 122 5.47 -9.14 -3.32
C THR A 122 6.85 -8.62 -3.73
N LEU A 123 7.42 -9.12 -4.84
CA LEU A 123 8.69 -8.61 -5.35
C LEU A 123 8.58 -7.16 -5.81
N GLN A 124 7.51 -6.81 -6.53
CA GLN A 124 7.23 -5.42 -6.93
C GLN A 124 7.14 -4.50 -5.71
N PHE A 125 6.42 -4.90 -4.67
CA PHE A 125 6.30 -4.12 -3.44
C PHE A 125 7.65 -3.92 -2.74
N ASN A 126 8.41 -4.99 -2.56
CA ASN A 126 9.72 -4.93 -1.91
C ASN A 126 10.72 -4.07 -2.69
N LEU A 127 10.72 -4.19 -4.02
CA LEU A 127 11.56 -3.36 -4.88
C LEU A 127 11.14 -1.89 -4.81
N HIS A 128 9.84 -1.60 -4.80
CA HIS A 128 9.30 -0.24 -4.68
C HIS A 128 9.65 0.38 -3.32
N LEU A 129 9.51 -0.38 -2.23
CA LEU A 129 9.94 0.03 -0.90
C LEU A 129 11.44 0.32 -0.84
N ALA A 130 12.26 -0.56 -1.41
CA ALA A 130 13.71 -0.38 -1.47
C ALA A 130 14.09 0.90 -2.24
N MET A 131 13.44 1.15 -3.39
CA MET A 131 13.63 2.38 -4.18
C MET A 131 13.27 3.63 -3.38
N ILE A 132 12.14 3.63 -2.68
CA ILE A 132 11.74 4.76 -1.83
C ILE A 132 12.78 5.01 -0.72
N LEU A 133 13.21 3.96 -0.02
CA LEU A 133 14.22 4.09 1.05
C LEU A 133 15.57 4.58 0.49
N ALA A 134 15.97 4.09 -0.69
CA ALA A 134 17.19 4.51 -1.37
C ALA A 134 17.16 5.97 -1.83
N VAL A 135 15.99 6.58 -2.02
CA VAL A 135 15.87 8.03 -2.32
C VAL A 135 15.73 8.85 -1.04
N VAL A 136 14.92 8.39 -0.09
CA VAL A 136 14.58 9.13 1.12
C VAL A 136 15.77 9.21 2.09
N LEU A 137 16.52 8.12 2.29
CA LEU A 137 17.65 8.13 3.23
C LEU A 137 18.80 9.05 2.79
N PRO A 138 19.25 9.05 1.51
CA PRO A 138 20.29 9.97 1.07
C PRO A 138 19.83 11.42 1.03
N THR A 139 18.59 11.69 0.63
CA THR A 139 18.04 13.06 0.67
C THR A 139 17.96 13.56 2.10
N TYR A 140 17.46 12.75 3.03
CA TYR A 140 17.46 13.08 4.46
C TYR A 140 18.88 13.35 5.00
N ALA A 141 19.84 12.48 4.69
CA ALA A 141 21.24 12.66 5.10
C ALA A 141 21.87 13.93 4.50
N PHE A 142 21.57 14.23 3.22
CA PHE A 142 22.04 15.44 2.55
C PHE A 142 21.48 16.71 3.21
N PHE A 143 20.17 16.78 3.47
CA PHE A 143 19.56 17.93 4.13
C PHE A 143 20.02 18.09 5.58
N HIS A 144 20.21 16.99 6.31
CA HIS A 144 20.75 17.03 7.66
C HIS A 144 22.21 17.50 7.69
N LYS A 145 23.02 17.11 6.69
CA LYS A 145 24.42 17.54 6.57
C LYS A 145 24.56 18.98 6.06
N ALA A 146 23.64 19.47 5.24
CA ALA A 146 23.67 20.82 4.69
C ALA A 146 23.09 21.89 5.65
N GLY A 147 22.33 21.47 6.67
CA GLY A 147 21.70 22.36 7.65
C GLY A 147 22.41 22.45 9.00
N GLY A 148 23.56 21.79 9.18
CA GLY A 148 24.43 21.87 10.37
C GLY A 148 25.78 22.46 10.01
#